data_AF-A0A842V5D5-F1
#
_entry.id   AF-A0A842V5D5-F1
#
_cell.length_a   1.000
_cell.length_b   1.000
_cell.length_c   1.000
_cell.angle_alpha   90.00
_cell.angle_beta   90.00
_cell.angle_gamma   90.00
#
_symmetry.space_group_name_H-M   'P 1'
#
loop_
_entity.id
_entity.type
_entity.pdbx_description
1 polymer ?
#
loop_
_entity_poly.entity_id
_entity_poly.type
_entity_poly.pdbx_seq_one_letter_code
_entity_poly.pdbx_strand_id
1 'polypeptide(L)'
;MMKHLRWLLYLVIVPIVFAQRTAAKSASPELQLKSAIVCGLIIGLYEAITLMKDVAVPQHKFGHAAHAFIYALVATFAVFNVEFVLGLIPALKTVPVISSVLGIRIIIGVITAIKVHAVSRATKAQANISGLSETWFHTFFVGGLVAASPYIWNLILPALPAFLR
;
A
#
# COMPACT_ATOMS: atom_id res chain seq x y z
N MET A 1 -4.58 1.26 37.22
CA MET A 1 -4.11 0.60 35.98
C MET A 1 -3.76 1.56 34.83
N MET A 2 -4.32 2.78 34.75
CA MET A 2 -4.06 3.71 33.62
C MET A 2 -2.73 4.50 33.65
N LYS A 3 -2.02 4.56 34.78
CA LYS A 3 -0.80 5.39 34.90
C LYS A 3 0.40 4.81 34.16
N HIS A 4 0.49 3.49 33.98
CA HIS A 4 1.63 2.84 33.31
C HIS A 4 1.54 2.88 31.78
N LEU A 5 0.34 3.00 31.21
CA LEU A 5 0.14 3.06 29.76
C LEU A 5 0.65 4.39 29.14
N ARG A 6 0.61 5.49 29.91
CA ARG A 6 1.16 6.79 29.49
C ARG A 6 2.69 6.74 29.31
N TRP A 7 3.40 5.96 30.12
CA TRP A 7 4.86 5.84 30.02
C TRP A 7 5.31 5.05 28.79
N LEU A 8 4.57 4.02 28.39
CA LEU A 8 4.82 3.26 27.15
C LEU A 8 4.62 4.13 25.90
N LEU A 9 3.60 4.99 25.88
CA LEU A 9 3.38 5.96 24.81
C LEU A 9 4.54 6.96 24.71
N TYR A 10 5.04 7.47 25.84
CA TYR A 10 6.15 8.43 25.84
C TYR A 10 7.52 7.83 25.50
N LEU A 11 7.81 6.61 25.95
CA LEU A 11 9.13 5.99 25.73
C LEU A 11 9.29 5.36 24.34
N VAL A 12 8.19 4.98 23.69
CA VAL A 12 8.26 4.32 22.38
C VAL A 12 7.80 5.25 21.26
N ILE A 13 6.68 5.97 21.42
CA ILE A 13 6.13 6.77 20.32
C ILE A 13 6.86 8.09 20.15
N VAL A 14 7.24 8.77 21.25
CA VAL A 14 7.90 10.08 21.15
C VAL A 14 9.27 9.99 20.48
N PRO A 15 10.14 8.99 20.75
CA PRO A 15 11.41 8.86 20.03
C PRO A 15 11.21 8.50 18.54
N ILE A 16 10.21 7.68 18.20
CA ILE A 16 9.88 7.35 16.80
C ILE A 16 9.42 8.61 16.06
N VAL A 17 8.52 9.41 16.67
CA VAL A 17 8.02 10.66 16.09
C VAL A 17 9.13 11.71 16.01
N PHE A 18 10.01 11.78 17.00
CA PHE A 18 11.12 12.75 17.04
C PHE A 18 12.23 12.41 16.05
N ALA A 19 12.60 11.13 15.91
CA ALA A 19 13.55 10.66 14.91
C ALA A 19 13.08 10.93 13.48
N GLN A 20 11.76 10.87 13.24
CA GLN A 20 11.18 11.23 11.94
C GLN A 20 11.17 12.75 11.67
N ARG A 21 11.28 13.59 12.70
CA ARG A 21 11.17 15.05 12.59
C ARG A 21 12.51 15.73 12.27
N THR A 22 13.63 15.17 12.70
CA THR A 22 14.97 15.74 12.45
C THR A 22 15.50 15.46 11.04
N ALA A 23 14.96 14.47 10.32
CA ALA A 23 15.32 14.17 8.93
C ALA A 23 14.70 15.13 7.89
N ALA A 24 13.73 15.96 8.29
CA ALA A 24 12.87 16.71 7.36
C ALA A 24 13.40 18.10 6.95
N LYS A 25 14.62 18.50 7.33
CA LYS A 25 15.06 19.91 7.26
C LYS A 25 16.23 20.21 6.32
N SER A 26 16.18 19.73 5.06
CA SER A 26 16.80 20.41 3.88
C SER A 26 16.96 19.56 2.61
N ALA A 27 16.59 18.29 2.60
CA ALA A 27 16.68 17.48 1.38
C ALA A 27 15.37 17.56 0.58
N SER A 28 15.46 17.70 -0.74
CA SER A 28 14.40 17.27 -1.66
C SER A 28 13.86 15.93 -1.15
N PRO A 29 12.53 15.72 -1.06
CA PRO A 29 11.99 14.49 -0.48
C PRO A 29 12.64 13.29 -1.18
N GLU A 30 13.50 12.58 -0.46
CA GLU A 30 14.25 11.46 -1.02
C GLU A 30 13.21 10.40 -1.40
N LEU A 31 13.04 10.21 -2.71
CA LEU A 31 12.05 9.27 -3.20
C LEU A 31 12.50 7.86 -2.86
N GLN A 32 11.71 7.18 -2.05
CA GLN A 32 11.92 5.79 -1.65
C GLN A 32 11.51 4.85 -2.79
N LEU A 33 12.18 4.99 -3.94
CA LEU A 33 11.81 4.31 -5.19
C LEU A 33 12.07 2.81 -5.12
N LYS A 34 13.22 2.41 -4.56
CA LYS A 34 13.63 1.00 -4.49
C LYS A 34 12.65 0.17 -3.66
N SER A 35 12.36 0.61 -2.44
CA SER A 35 11.42 -0.06 -1.55
C SER A 35 9.99 -0.06 -2.10
N ALA A 36 9.55 1.05 -2.70
CA ALA A 36 8.25 1.14 -3.36
C ALA A 36 8.09 0.13 -4.51
N ILE A 37 9.10 0.02 -5.37
CA ILE A 37 9.09 -0.93 -6.50
C ILE A 37 9.07 -2.36 -5.98
N VAL A 38 9.96 -2.72 -5.05
CA VAL A 38 10.02 -4.10 -4.55
C VAL A 38 8.71 -4.51 -3.87
N CYS A 39 8.18 -3.68 -2.96
CA CYS A 39 6.90 -3.96 -2.33
C CYS A 39 5.75 -4.01 -3.34
N GLY A 40 5.75 -3.10 -4.33
CA GLY A 40 4.73 -3.07 -5.39
C GLY A 40 4.76 -4.30 -6.28
N LEU A 41 5.96 -4.82 -6.59
CA LEU A 41 6.13 -6.07 -7.33
C LEU A 41 5.64 -7.27 -6.52
N ILE A 42 5.95 -7.35 -5.23
CA ILE A 42 5.49 -8.45 -4.36
C ILE A 42 3.96 -8.47 -4.26
N ILE A 43 3.34 -7.31 -3.97
CA ILE A 43 1.89 -7.19 -3.85
C ILE A 43 1.21 -7.41 -5.20
N GLY A 44 1.74 -6.83 -6.28
CA GLY A 44 1.23 -7.01 -7.64
C GLY A 44 1.30 -8.45 -8.11
N LEU A 45 2.37 -9.18 -7.76
CA LEU A 45 2.51 -10.61 -8.07
C LEU A 45 1.51 -11.45 -7.28
N TYR A 46 1.32 -11.15 -6.00
CA TYR A 46 0.27 -11.78 -5.18
C TYR A 46 -1.10 -11.64 -5.85
N GLU A 47 -1.47 -10.41 -6.25
CA GLU A 47 -2.75 -10.15 -6.93
C GLU A 47 -2.83 -10.80 -8.32
N ALA A 48 -1.75 -10.81 -9.09
CA ALA A 48 -1.74 -11.48 -10.38
C ALA A 48 -2.01 -12.98 -10.24
N ILE A 49 -1.41 -13.63 -9.24
CA ILE A 49 -1.59 -15.07 -8.98
C ILE A 49 -3.02 -15.39 -8.55
N THR A 50 -3.65 -14.55 -7.71
CA THR A 50 -5.05 -14.75 -7.30
C THR A 50 -5.98 -14.57 -8.49
N LEU A 51 -5.79 -13.51 -9.29
CA LEU A 51 -6.62 -13.23 -10.47
C LEU A 51 -6.48 -14.27 -11.59
N MET A 52 -5.31 -14.89 -11.74
CA MET A 52 -5.11 -15.96 -12.74
C MET A 52 -6.00 -17.20 -12.49
N LYS A 53 -6.47 -17.39 -11.24
CA LYS A 53 -7.40 -18.46 -10.87
C LYS A 53 -8.86 -18.12 -11.20
N ASP A 54 -9.21 -16.84 -11.26
CA ASP A 54 -10.61 -16.39 -11.30
C ASP A 54 -11.12 -16.04 -12.71
N VAL A 55 -10.23 -15.87 -13.68
CA VAL A 55 -10.60 -15.59 -15.08
C VAL A 55 -10.50 -16.88 -15.90
N ALA A 56 -11.48 -17.21 -16.75
CA ALA A 56 -11.36 -18.38 -17.65
C ALA A 56 -10.64 -18.02 -18.96
N VAL A 57 -10.84 -16.80 -19.46
CA VAL A 57 -10.31 -16.35 -20.75
C VAL A 57 -8.85 -15.90 -20.64
N PRO A 58 -7.89 -16.57 -21.30
CA PRO A 58 -6.45 -16.27 -21.13
C PRO A 58 -6.05 -14.82 -21.47
N GLN A 59 -6.64 -14.22 -22.51
CA GLN A 59 -6.33 -12.84 -22.91
C GLN A 59 -6.70 -11.83 -21.81
N HIS A 60 -7.82 -12.05 -21.11
CA HIS A 60 -8.24 -11.20 -20.00
C HIS A 60 -7.40 -11.41 -18.74
N LYS A 61 -6.77 -12.58 -18.55
CA LYS A 61 -5.83 -12.85 -17.44
C LYS A 61 -4.63 -11.93 -17.50
N PHE A 62 -3.99 -11.86 -18.67
CA PHE A 62 -2.77 -11.08 -18.83
C PHE A 62 -3.05 -9.58 -18.64
N GLY A 63 -4.14 -9.07 -19.24
CA GLY A 63 -4.56 -7.68 -19.05
C GLY A 63 -4.85 -7.35 -17.59
N HIS A 64 -5.54 -8.24 -16.85
CA HIS A 64 -5.81 -8.06 -15.42
C HIS A 64 -4.54 -8.09 -14.58
N ALA A 65 -3.65 -9.07 -14.82
CA ALA A 65 -2.39 -9.18 -14.10
C ALA A 65 -1.53 -7.92 -14.32
N ALA A 66 -1.38 -7.45 -15.56
CA ALA A 66 -0.63 -6.25 -15.87
C ALA A 66 -1.22 -5.01 -15.19
N HIS A 67 -2.55 -4.86 -15.23
CA HIS A 67 -3.22 -3.75 -14.54
C HIS A 67 -3.00 -3.80 -13.03
N ALA A 68 -3.09 -4.99 -12.42
CA ALA A 68 -2.84 -5.19 -10.99
C ALA A 68 -1.39 -4.81 -10.61
N PHE A 69 -0.41 -5.22 -11.42
CA PHE A 69 1.00 -4.86 -11.22
C PHE A 69 1.24 -3.35 -11.28
N ILE A 70 0.77 -2.69 -12.34
CA ILE A 70 0.95 -1.24 -12.51
C ILE A 70 0.27 -0.50 -11.37
N TYR A 71 -0.95 -0.91 -11.01
CA TYR A 71 -1.67 -0.28 -9.92
C TYR A 71 -0.96 -0.46 -8.58
N ALA A 72 -0.48 -1.67 -8.26
CA ALA A 72 0.25 -1.93 -7.03
C ALA A 72 1.53 -1.09 -6.93
N LEU A 73 2.29 -0.95 -8.02
CA LEU A 73 3.48 -0.10 -8.08
C LEU A 73 3.16 1.38 -7.80
N VAL A 74 2.11 1.91 -8.41
CA VAL A 74 1.69 3.30 -8.21
C VAL A 74 1.20 3.50 -6.77
N ALA A 75 0.42 2.56 -6.25
CA ALA A 75 -0.12 2.65 -4.90
C ALA A 75 1.00 2.56 -3.84
N THR A 76 1.94 1.62 -3.95
CA THR A 76 3.08 1.54 -3.04
C THR A 76 3.98 2.76 -3.18
N PHE A 77 4.26 3.25 -4.39
CA PHE A 77 4.98 4.51 -4.58
C PHE A 77 4.35 5.66 -3.81
N ALA A 78 3.03 5.82 -3.88
CA ALA A 78 2.32 6.87 -3.16
C ALA A 78 2.41 6.70 -1.63
N VAL A 79 2.33 5.46 -1.11
CA VAL A 79 2.40 5.15 0.34
C VAL A 79 3.82 5.37 0.91
N PHE A 80 4.86 5.07 0.13
CA PHE A 80 6.25 5.34 0.50
C PHE A 80 6.61 6.82 0.41
N ASN A 81 5.98 7.56 -0.51
CA ASN A 81 6.33 8.95 -0.83
C ASN A 81 5.17 9.92 -0.52
N VAL A 82 4.61 9.84 0.69
CA VAL A 82 3.44 10.64 1.08
C VAL A 82 3.68 12.16 0.93
N GLU A 83 4.86 12.65 1.29
CA GLU A 83 5.18 14.08 1.16
C GLU A 83 5.15 14.55 -0.31
N PHE A 84 5.59 13.70 -1.24
CA PHE A 84 5.46 13.96 -2.67
C PHE A 84 3.99 14.02 -3.08
N VAL A 85 3.15 13.07 -2.64
CA VAL A 85 1.71 13.05 -2.91
C VAL A 85 1.01 14.29 -2.36
N LEU A 86 1.31 14.69 -1.12
CA LEU A 86 0.78 15.92 -0.51
C LEU A 86 1.29 17.18 -1.22
N GLY A 87 2.48 17.13 -1.84
CA GLY A 87 3.00 18.18 -2.70
C GLY A 87 2.22 18.34 -4.01
N LEU A 88 1.74 17.23 -4.60
CA LEU A 88 0.92 17.24 -5.81
C LEU A 88 -0.50 17.79 -5.56
N ILE A 89 -1.05 17.57 -4.37
CA ILE A 89 -2.41 18.01 -4.02
C ILE A 89 -2.36 18.83 -2.71
N PRO A 90 -1.95 20.11 -2.74
CA PRO A 90 -1.80 20.92 -1.54
C PRO A 90 -3.08 21.06 -0.71
N ALA A 91 -4.25 20.96 -1.34
CA ALA A 91 -5.55 20.98 -0.67
C ALA A 91 -5.71 19.85 0.37
N LEU A 92 -5.01 18.72 0.23
CA LEU A 92 -5.07 17.64 1.23
C LEU A 92 -4.39 18.01 2.55
N LYS A 93 -3.46 18.99 2.53
CA LYS A 93 -2.74 19.42 3.74
C LYS A 93 -3.64 20.18 4.72
N THR A 94 -4.77 20.72 4.28
CA THR A 94 -5.69 21.47 5.14
C THR A 94 -6.68 20.59 5.89
N VAL A 95 -6.81 19.31 5.53
CA VAL A 95 -7.74 18.37 6.16
C VAL A 95 -7.03 17.62 7.30
N PRO A 96 -7.39 17.82 8.58
CA PRO A 96 -6.61 17.34 9.73
C PRO A 96 -6.35 15.82 9.78
N VAL A 97 -7.28 15.02 9.25
CA VAL A 97 -7.17 13.55 9.24
C VAL A 97 -6.31 13.06 8.07
N ILE A 98 -6.36 13.77 6.94
CA ILE A 98 -5.74 13.37 5.66
C ILE A 98 -4.35 14.00 5.50
N SER A 99 -4.04 15.05 6.25
CA SER A 99 -2.72 15.71 6.21
C SER A 99 -1.61 14.93 6.92
N SER A 100 -1.94 13.84 7.60
CA SER A 100 -0.97 12.97 8.28
C SER A 100 -0.43 11.89 7.36
N VAL A 101 0.85 11.52 7.55
CA VAL A 101 1.48 10.41 6.80
C VAL A 101 0.68 9.13 6.94
N LEU A 102 0.26 8.79 8.16
CA LEU A 102 -0.55 7.60 8.40
C LEU A 102 -1.93 7.68 7.73
N GLY A 103 -2.57 8.86 7.78
CA GLY A 103 -3.87 9.10 7.16
C GLY A 103 -3.85 8.85 5.65
N ILE A 104 -2.87 9.41 4.94
CA ILE A 104 -2.72 9.17 3.49
C ILE A 104 -2.50 7.68 3.19
N ARG A 105 -1.66 6.99 3.96
CA ARG A 105 -1.42 5.56 3.75
C ARG A 105 -2.69 4.73 3.90
N ILE A 106 -3.47 5.00 4.94
CA ILE A 106 -4.77 4.34 5.18
C ILE A 106 -5.72 4.64 4.03
N ILE A 107 -5.82 5.89 3.58
CA ILE A 107 -6.72 6.29 2.48
C ILE A 107 -6.33 5.60 1.18
N ILE A 108 -5.05 5.55 0.83
CA ILE A 108 -4.58 4.83 -0.35
C ILE A 108 -4.88 3.33 -0.24
N GLY A 109 -4.73 2.74 0.95
CA GLY A 109 -5.11 1.35 1.22
C GLY A 109 -6.60 1.10 1.03
N VAL A 110 -7.46 2.00 1.52
CA VAL A 110 -8.92 1.92 1.32
C VAL A 110 -9.29 2.07 -0.15
N ILE A 111 -8.69 3.03 -0.87
CA ILE A 111 -8.88 3.20 -2.32
C ILE A 111 -8.47 1.93 -3.07
N THR A 112 -7.36 1.32 -2.66
CA THR A 112 -6.88 0.05 -3.20
C THR A 112 -7.89 -1.07 -2.98
N ALA A 113 -8.39 -1.23 -1.75
CA ALA A 113 -9.40 -2.24 -1.43
C ALA A 113 -10.68 -2.06 -2.25
N ILE A 114 -11.16 -0.82 -2.38
CA ILE A 114 -12.34 -0.50 -3.20
C ILE A 114 -12.07 -0.83 -4.67
N LYS A 115 -10.90 -0.44 -5.22
CA LYS A 115 -10.58 -0.67 -6.63
C LYS A 115 -10.50 -2.16 -6.94
N VAL A 116 -9.78 -2.93 -6.12
CA VAL A 116 -9.63 -4.38 -6.27
C VAL A 116 -11.01 -5.04 -6.23
N HIS A 117 -11.84 -4.68 -5.24
CA HIS A 117 -13.21 -5.19 -5.14
C HIS A 117 -14.09 -4.83 -6.34
N ALA A 118 -14.02 -3.59 -6.81
CA ALA A 118 -14.83 -3.11 -7.94
C ALA A 118 -14.45 -3.84 -9.24
N VAL A 119 -13.16 -4.00 -9.51
CA VAL A 119 -12.66 -4.70 -10.71
C VAL A 119 -13.12 -6.16 -10.69
N SER A 120 -13.02 -6.83 -9.54
CA SER A 120 -13.49 -8.20 -9.37
C SER A 120 -14.98 -8.40 -9.61
N ARG A 121 -15.80 -7.47 -9.10
CA ARG A 121 -17.25 -7.56 -9.31
C ARG A 121 -17.62 -7.33 -10.78
N ALA A 122 -16.91 -6.42 -11.45
CA ALA A 122 -17.12 -6.15 -12.87
C ALA A 122 -16.79 -7.39 -13.74
N THR A 123 -15.71 -8.11 -13.45
CA THR A 123 -15.35 -9.31 -14.21
C THR A 123 -16.30 -10.48 -14.02
N LYS A 124 -16.82 -10.68 -12.79
CA LYS A 124 -17.87 -11.70 -12.55
C LYS A 124 -19.14 -11.43 -13.36
N ALA A 125 -19.59 -10.18 -13.40
CA ALA A 125 -20.79 -9.79 -14.14
C ALA A 125 -20.65 -10.08 -15.65
N GLN A 126 -19.44 -9.98 -16.18
CA GLN A 126 -19.18 -10.12 -17.60
C GLN A 126 -18.95 -11.58 -18.05
N ALA A 127 -18.51 -12.45 -17.14
CA ALA A 127 -18.05 -13.78 -17.53
C ALA A 127 -18.94 -14.95 -17.04
N ASN A 128 -19.85 -14.75 -16.08
CA ASN A 128 -20.70 -15.82 -15.50
C ASN A 128 -19.87 -17.02 -14.99
N ILE A 129 -18.60 -16.79 -14.62
CA ILE A 129 -17.66 -17.82 -14.15
C ILE A 129 -17.72 -17.86 -12.62
N SER A 130 -17.89 -19.05 -12.06
CA SER A 130 -17.73 -19.32 -10.63
C SER A 130 -16.23 -19.39 -10.27
N GLY A 131 -15.57 -18.23 -10.18
CA GLY A 131 -14.25 -18.09 -9.56
C GLY A 131 -14.34 -17.88 -8.05
N LEU A 132 -13.19 -17.86 -7.35
CA LEU A 132 -13.10 -17.56 -5.93
C LEU A 132 -13.90 -16.28 -5.70
N SER A 133 -14.99 -16.37 -4.95
CA SER A 133 -15.87 -15.23 -4.83
C SER A 133 -15.11 -14.16 -4.06
N GLU A 134 -14.51 -13.20 -4.76
CA GLU A 134 -13.66 -12.20 -4.14
C GLU A 134 -14.38 -11.55 -2.97
N THR A 135 -13.91 -11.90 -1.78
CA THR A 135 -14.51 -11.49 -0.53
C THR A 135 -13.95 -10.13 -0.18
N TRP A 136 -14.73 -9.33 0.55
CA TRP A 136 -14.21 -8.10 1.16
C TRP A 136 -12.95 -8.35 1.98
N PHE A 137 -12.78 -9.55 2.54
CA PHE A 137 -11.57 -9.92 3.25
C PHE A 137 -10.32 -9.87 2.35
N HIS A 138 -10.36 -10.46 1.15
CA HIS A 138 -9.23 -10.39 0.20
C HIS A 138 -8.87 -8.94 -0.13
N THR A 139 -9.88 -8.12 -0.44
CA THR A 139 -9.65 -6.75 -0.91
C THR A 139 -9.15 -5.84 0.22
N PHE A 140 -9.66 -6.00 1.43
CA PHE A 140 -9.11 -5.34 2.62
C PHE A 140 -7.72 -5.84 2.98
N PHE A 141 -7.41 -7.12 2.77
CA PHE A 141 -6.08 -7.65 2.98
C PHE A 141 -5.07 -6.98 2.03
N VAL A 142 -5.40 -6.87 0.73
CA VAL A 142 -4.55 -6.20 -0.28
C VAL A 142 -4.38 -4.72 0.03
N GLY A 143 -5.48 -4.02 0.34
CA GLY A 143 -5.43 -2.61 0.75
C GLY A 143 -4.59 -2.41 2.02
N GLY A 144 -4.70 -3.33 2.97
CA GLY A 144 -3.88 -3.38 4.18
C GLY A 144 -2.39 -3.59 3.87
N LEU A 145 -2.05 -4.53 2.99
CA LEU A 145 -0.67 -4.75 2.54
C LEU A 145 -0.08 -3.50 1.89
N VAL A 146 -0.84 -2.82 1.03
CA VAL A 146 -0.41 -1.56 0.41
C VAL A 146 -0.15 -0.50 1.47
N ALA A 147 -1.12 -0.23 2.36
CA ALA A 147 -0.98 0.78 3.42
C ALA A 147 0.17 0.46 4.40
N ALA A 148 0.38 -0.82 4.69
CA ALA A 148 1.40 -1.30 5.62
C ALA A 148 2.78 -1.50 4.98
N SER A 149 2.90 -1.39 3.65
CA SER A 149 4.13 -1.70 2.91
C SER A 149 5.41 -1.00 3.43
N PRO A 150 5.39 0.25 3.92
CA PRO A 150 6.59 0.88 4.48
C PRO A 150 7.05 0.26 5.80
N TYR A 151 6.12 -0.31 6.57
CA TYR A 151 6.45 -1.02 7.81
C TYR A 151 6.90 -2.46 7.51
N ILE A 152 6.31 -3.09 6.49
CA ILE A 152 6.67 -4.43 6.02
C ILE A 152 8.07 -4.43 5.39
N TRP A 153 8.51 -3.33 4.78
CA TRP A 153 9.84 -3.21 4.18
C TRP A 153 10.97 -3.69 5.10
N ASN A 154 10.97 -3.23 6.36
CA ASN A 154 12.00 -3.59 7.33
C ASN A 154 11.96 -5.08 7.72
N LEU A 155 10.81 -5.73 7.56
CA LEU A 155 10.66 -7.17 7.81
C LEU A 155 11.17 -8.01 6.63
N ILE A 156 11.01 -7.53 5.40
CA ILE A 156 11.45 -8.25 4.20
C ILE A 156 12.91 -7.96 3.83
N LEU A 157 13.46 -6.82 4.25
CA LEU A 157 14.83 -6.39 3.94
C LEU A 157 15.88 -7.48 4.21
N PRO A 158 15.86 -8.22 5.34
CA PRO A 158 16.86 -9.26 5.62
C PRO A 158 16.76 -10.47 4.67
N ALA A 159 15.59 -10.72 4.08
CA ALA A 159 15.36 -11.82 3.16
C ALA A 159 15.68 -11.47 1.70
N LEU A 160 15.94 -10.20 1.39
CA LEU A 160 16.26 -9.76 0.03
C LEU A 160 17.75 -10.00 -0.30
N PRO A 161 18.06 -10.33 -1.58
CA PRO A 161 19.44 -10.44 -2.03
C PRO A 161 20.14 -9.09 -1.92
N ALA A 162 21.48 -9.10 -1.77
CA ALA A 162 22.27 -7.90 -1.49
C ALA A 162 22.04 -6.73 -2.47
N PHE A 163 21.77 -7.01 -3.75
CA PHE A 163 21.50 -5.97 -4.74
C PHE A 163 20.11 -5.30 -4.59
N LEU A 164 19.17 -5.94 -3.90
CA LEU A 164 17.83 -5.42 -3.59
C LEU A 164 17.68 -4.87 -2.18
N ARG A 165 18.67 -5.06 -1.30
CA ARG A 165 18.77 -4.38 0.00
C ARG A 165 19.24 -2.96 -0.22
#